data_AF-R5MFE4-F1
#
_entry.id   AF-R5MFE4-F1
#
_cell.length_a   1.000
_cell.length_b   1.000
_cell.length_c   1.000
_cell.angle_alpha   90.00
_cell.angle_beta   90.00
_cell.angle_gamma   90.00
#
_symmetry.space_group_name_H-M   'P 1'
#
loop_
_entity.id
_entity.type
_entity.pdbx_description
1 polymer ?
#
loop_
_entity_poly.entity_id
_entity_poly.type
_entity_poly.pdbx_seq_one_letter_code
_entity_poly.pdbx_strand_id
1 'polypeptide(L)' 'MFGDDKEKWAVNELVRKSEELKRLPRKDDFDDATRSRIKAFLGPWPRALEKAGLKTPGGKRKK' A
#
# COMPACT_ATOMS: atom_id res chain seq x y z
N MET A 1 1.14 22.76 2.64
CA MET A 1 1.71 21.57 3.30
C MET A 1 0.56 20.60 3.58
N PHE A 2 0.20 19.70 2.66
CA PHE A 2 -0.95 18.75 2.81
C PHE A 2 -0.73 17.40 2.10
N GLY A 3 0.52 17.07 1.75
CA GLY A 3 0.87 15.85 1.01
C GLY A 3 1.15 14.65 1.92
N ASP A 4 1.72 14.90 3.10
CA ASP A 4 2.22 13.87 4.01
C ASP A 4 1.11 12.99 4.59
N ASP A 5 -0.02 13.57 4.99
CA ASP A 5 -1.08 12.84 5.68
C ASP A 5 -1.80 11.83 4.78
N LYS A 6 -1.97 12.18 3.50
CA LYS A 6 -2.65 11.33 2.50
C LYS A 6 -1.78 10.16 2.06
N GLU A 7 -0.47 10.40 1.92
CA GLU A 7 0.49 9.32 1.66
C GLU A 7 0.59 8.36 2.85
N LYS A 8 0.66 8.89 4.08
CA LYS A 8 0.67 8.06 5.29
C LYS A 8 -0.60 7.22 5.42
N TRP A 9 -1.77 7.81 5.13
CA TRP A 9 -3.03 7.07 5.10
C TRP A 9 -2.98 5.93 4.08
N ALA A 10 -2.55 6.20 2.85
CA ALA A 10 -2.47 5.18 1.80
C ALA A 10 -1.49 4.05 2.13
N VAL A 11 -0.34 4.38 2.75
CA VAL A 11 0.62 3.39 3.25
C VAL A 11 0.01 2.56 4.35
N ASN A 12 -0.63 3.18 5.33
CA ASN A 12 -1.24 2.48 6.45
C ASN A 12 -2.36 1.54 5.98
N GLU A 13 -3.20 1.98 5.03
CA GLU A 13 -4.26 1.16 4.44
C GLU A 13 -3.69 -0.09 3.74
N LEU A 14 -2.61 0.08 2.97
CA LEU A 14 -1.90 -1.04 2.35
C LEU A 14 -1.35 -2.02 3.40
N VAL A 15 -0.67 -1.52 4.44
CA VAL A 15 -0.10 -2.36 5.50
C VAL A 15 -1.21 -3.11 6.25
N ARG A 16 -2.25 -2.39 6.69
CA ARG A 16 -3.37 -2.98 7.43
C ARG A 16 -4.07 -4.07 6.64
N LYS A 17 -4.30 -3.85 5.35
CA LYS A 17 -4.90 -4.86 4.46
C LYS A 17 -3.96 -6.05 4.24
N SER A 18 -2.66 -5.81 4.19
CA SER A 18 -1.68 -6.89 4.06
C SER A 18 -1.64 -7.80 5.29
N GLU A 19 -1.80 -7.23 6.48
CA GLU A 19 -1.82 -7.94 7.76
C GLU A 19 -3.10 -8.77 7.89
N GLU A 20 -4.25 -8.18 7.54
CA GLU A 20 -5.55 -8.86 7.50
C GLU A 20 -5.55 -10.06 6.55
N LEU A 21 -5.07 -9.85 5.32
CA LEU A 21 -5.00 -10.92 4.31
C LEU A 21 -3.82 -11.88 4.55
N LYS A 22 -2.93 -11.55 5.48
CA LYS A 22 -1.58 -12.12 5.67
C LYS A 22 -0.75 -12.17 4.39
N ARG A 23 -1.13 -11.53 3.29
CA ARG A 23 -0.48 -11.58 1.96
C ARG A 23 -0.33 -10.17 1.39
N LEU A 24 0.47 -10.04 0.35
CA LEU A 24 0.57 -8.80 -0.41
C LEU A 24 -0.81 -8.40 -0.96
N PRO A 25 -1.33 -7.22 -0.59
CA PRO A 25 -2.60 -6.74 -1.09
C PRO A 25 -2.38 -6.30 -2.54
N ARG A 26 -3.21 -6.82 -3.43
CA ARG A 26 -3.19 -6.50 -4.85
C ARG A 26 -4.12 -5.32 -5.09
N LYS A 27 -3.95 -4.67 -6.23
CA LYS A 27 -4.86 -3.60 -6.68
C LYS A 27 -6.33 -4.05 -6.76
N ASP A 28 -6.57 -5.35 -6.95
CA ASP A 28 -7.89 -6.00 -6.99
C ASP A 28 -8.51 -6.23 -5.61
N ASP A 29 -7.70 -6.17 -4.54
CA ASP A 29 -8.19 -6.34 -3.16
C ASP A 29 -8.83 -5.05 -2.60
N PHE A 30 -8.85 -3.98 -3.40
CA PHE A 30 -9.41 -2.68 -3.04
C PHE A 30 -10.46 -2.27 -4.06
N ASP A 31 -11.49 -1.57 -3.57
CA ASP A 31 -12.45 -0.88 -4.41
C ASP A 31 -11.76 0.11 -5.36
N ASP A 32 -12.37 0.33 -6.53
CA ASP A 32 -11.79 1.19 -7.57
C ASP A 32 -11.56 2.63 -7.07
N ALA A 33 -12.42 3.11 -6.17
CA ALA A 33 -12.27 4.40 -5.49
C ALA A 33 -11.03 4.43 -4.57
N THR A 34 -10.84 3.39 -3.75
CA THR A 34 -9.72 3.28 -2.80
C THR A 34 -8.40 3.08 -3.53
N ARG A 35 -8.38 2.19 -4.53
CA ARG A 35 -7.26 1.99 -5.46
C ARG A 35 -6.86 3.29 -6.14
N SER A 36 -7.84 4.05 -6.66
CA SER A 36 -7.58 5.32 -7.34
C SER A 36 -7.01 6.37 -6.39
N ARG A 37 -7.48 6.43 -5.14
CA ARG A 37 -6.92 7.30 -4.09
C ARG A 37 -5.48 6.91 -3.74
N ILE A 38 -5.23 5.64 -3.45
CA ILE A 38 -3.89 5.11 -3.14
C ILE A 38 -2.93 5.42 -4.30
N LYS A 39 -3.37 5.21 -5.55
CA LYS A 39 -2.59 5.54 -6.75
C LYS A 39 -2.34 7.05 -6.89
N ALA A 40 -3.33 7.88 -6.57
CA ALA A 40 -3.18 9.34 -6.63
C ALA A 40 -2.18 9.86 -5.58
N PHE A 41 -2.11 9.21 -4.41
CA PHE A 41 -1.24 9.64 -3.31
C PHE A 41 0.18 9.04 -3.41
N LEU A 42 0.30 7.73 -3.59
CA LEU A 42 1.59 7.02 -3.61
C LEU A 42 2.17 6.86 -5.02
N GLY A 43 1.39 7.21 -6.04
CA GLY A 43 1.76 7.03 -7.44
C GLY A 43 1.53 5.59 -7.92
N PRO A 44 2.37 5.08 -8.84
CA PRO A 44 2.16 3.76 -9.41
C PRO A 44 2.21 2.66 -8.34
N TRP A 45 1.31 1.67 -8.45
CA TRP A 45 1.16 0.56 -7.49
C TRP A 45 2.47 -0.10 -7.02
N PRO A 46 3.44 -0.45 -7.88
CA PRO A 46 4.71 -1.01 -7.40
C PRO A 46 5.44 -0.07 -6.43
N ARG A 47 5.45 1.23 -6.70
CA ARG A 47 6.06 2.25 -5.83
C ARG A 47 5.27 2.45 -4.55
N ALA A 48 3.95 2.32 -4.61
CA ALA A 48 3.08 2.34 -3.43
C ALA A 48 3.39 1.17 -2.48
N LEU A 49 3.57 -0.03 -3.02
CA LEU A 49 3.98 -1.21 -2.24
C LEU A 49 5.39 -1.09 -1.65
N GLU A 50 6.31 -0.44 -2.37
CA GLU A 50 7.65 -0.12 -1.87
C GLU A 50 7.58 0.90 -0.73
N LYS A 51 6.82 1.99 -0.90
CA LYS A 51 6.58 2.99 0.17
C LYS A 51 5.90 2.39 1.39
N ALA A 52 5.01 1.41 1.19
CA ALA A 52 4.35 0.70 2.27
C ALA A 52 5.25 -0.36 2.95
N GLY A 53 6.49 -0.55 2.49
CA GLY A 53 7.39 -1.58 3.04
C GLY A 53 6.92 -3.01 2.75
N LEU A 54 5.90 -3.19 1.91
CA LEU A 54 5.30 -4.48 1.57
C LEU A 54 6.14 -5.22 0.54
N LYS A 55 6.71 -4.48 -0.42
CA LYS A 55 7.58 -5.06 -1.45
C LYS A 55 9.03 -4.65 -1.18
N THR A 56 9.80 -5.57 -0.61
CA THR A 56 11.27 -5.53 -0.65
C THR A 56 11.74 -6.44 -1.79
N PRO A 57 12.82 -6.12 -2.52
CA PRO A 57 13.38 -7.00 -3.55
C PRO A 57 13.94 -8.35 -3.03
N GLY A 58 13.71 -8.73 -1.76
CA GLY A 58 14.10 -10.04 -1.24
C GLY A 58 13.59 -10.44 0.16
N GLY A 59 12.52 -9.83 0.68
CA GLY A 59 12.15 -9.96 2.10
C GLY A 59 11.16 -11.09 2.42
N LYS A 60 11.66 -12.16 3.04
CA LYS A 60 10.85 -13.20 3.70
C LYS A 60 9.91 -12.61 4.76
N ARG A 61 8.69 -13.15 4.89
CA ARG A 61 7.81 -12.93 6.04
C ARG A 61 8.61 -13.15 7.34
N LYS A 62 8.67 -12.14 8.22
CA LYS A 62 9.10 -12.32 9.62
C LYS A 62 8.04 -13.18 10.34
N LYS A 63 8.58 -14.06 11.19
CA LYS A 63 7.93 -15.12 12.00
C LYS A 63 6.95 -14.56 13.03
#